data_AF-A0ABD5BK98-F1
#
_entry.id   AF-A0ABD5BK98-F1
#
_cell.length_a   1.000
_cell.length_b   1.000
_cell.length_c   1.000
_cell.angle_alpha   90.00
_cell.angle_beta   90.00
_cell.angle_gamma   90.00
#
_symmetry.space_group_name_H-M   'P 1'
#
loop_
_entity.id
_entity.type
_entity.pdbx_description
1 polymer ?
#
loop_
_entity_poly.entity_id
_entity_poly.type
_entity_poly.pdbx_seq_one_letter_code
_entity_poly.pdbx_strand_id
1 'polypeptide(L)'
;MAINEKNDICEYALHSLSDVISFARFVSYAEDLPQLNELFENEHNRDNYQKIWFELEIINALALSEWESEGRPADWQTRWESEYKHDASELLDELLKTLK
;
A
#
# COMPACT_ATOMS: atom_id res chain seq x y z
N MET A 1 -13.07 5.72 -18.79
CA MET A 1 -12.92 6.37 -17.47
C MET A 1 -12.03 5.52 -16.56
N ALA A 2 -12.30 4.23 -16.39
CA ALA A 2 -11.50 3.28 -15.59
C ALA A 2 -9.97 3.24 -15.80
N ILE A 3 -9.46 3.46 -17.03
CA ILE A 3 -8.01 3.43 -17.30
C ILE A 3 -7.28 4.58 -16.59
N ASN A 4 -7.90 5.75 -16.43
CA ASN A 4 -7.28 6.86 -15.71
C ASN A 4 -7.23 6.58 -14.21
N GLU A 5 -8.30 6.01 -13.65
CA GLU A 5 -8.37 5.69 -12.22
C GLU A 5 -7.32 4.65 -11.80
N LYS A 6 -7.12 3.60 -12.59
CA LYS A 6 -6.04 2.63 -12.33
C LYS A 6 -4.65 3.26 -12.43
N ASN A 7 -4.41 4.12 -13.41
CA ASN A 7 -3.12 4.81 -13.53
C ASN A 7 -2.84 5.72 -12.33
N ASP A 8 -3.86 6.46 -11.88
CA ASP A 8 -3.75 7.34 -10.71
C ASP A 8 -3.46 6.53 -9.43
N ILE A 9 -4.11 5.36 -9.26
CA ILE A 9 -3.84 4.44 -8.14
C ILE A 9 -2.41 3.90 -8.22
N CYS A 10 -1.95 3.44 -9.38
CA CYS A 10 -0.59 2.94 -9.58
C CYS A 10 0.46 4.02 -9.28
N GLU A 11 0.25 5.25 -9.75
CA GLU A 11 1.15 6.37 -9.49
C GLU A 11 1.21 6.70 -7.99
N TYR A 12 0.06 6.75 -7.32
CA TYR A 12 0.02 6.98 -5.88
C TYR A 12 0.73 5.86 -5.10
N ALA A 13 0.48 4.60 -5.48
CA ALA A 13 1.10 3.44 -4.87
C ALA A 13 2.64 3.48 -4.99
N LEU A 14 3.17 3.81 -6.17
CA LEU A 14 4.61 3.97 -6.38
C LEU A 14 5.21 5.09 -5.55
N HIS A 15 4.53 6.24 -5.46
CA HIS A 15 4.97 7.35 -4.63
C HIS A 15 4.93 7.01 -3.13
N SER A 16 4.04 6.13 -2.70
CA SER A 16 3.89 5.74 -1.30
C SER A 16 5.13 5.03 -0.74
N LEU A 17 5.95 4.41 -1.60
CA LEU A 17 7.18 3.72 -1.20
C LEU A 17 8.32 4.69 -0.84
N SER A 18 8.09 6.01 -0.90
CA SER A 18 9.09 7.02 -0.56
C SER A 18 9.50 6.96 0.90
N ASP A 19 8.55 6.80 1.82
CA ASP A 19 8.78 6.87 3.26
C ASP A 19 7.60 6.26 4.02
N VAL A 20 7.79 5.98 5.31
CA VAL A 20 6.77 5.34 6.16
C VAL A 20 5.46 6.12 6.25
N ILE A 21 5.49 7.45 6.18
CA ILE A 21 4.28 8.29 6.28
C ILE A 21 3.51 8.25 4.97
N SER A 22 4.21 8.34 3.84
CA SER A 22 3.63 8.21 2.52
C SER A 22 3.00 6.83 2.31
N PHE A 23 3.67 5.77 2.80
CA PHE A 23 3.15 4.40 2.78
C PHE A 23 1.87 4.28 3.61
N ALA A 24 1.89 4.74 4.87
CA ALA A 24 0.72 4.71 5.75
C ALA A 24 -0.51 5.41 5.16
N ARG A 25 -0.30 6.55 4.49
CA ARG A 25 -1.38 7.27 3.80
C ARG A 25 -1.98 6.44 2.67
N PHE A 26 -1.14 5.80 1.87
CA PHE A 26 -1.62 4.95 0.78
C PHE A 26 -2.36 3.73 1.30
N VAL A 27 -1.86 3.05 2.34
CA VAL A 27 -2.53 1.87 2.90
C VAL A 27 -3.91 2.24 3.44
N SER A 28 -4.04 3.37 4.14
CA SER A 28 -5.34 3.88 4.59
C SER A 28 -6.26 4.25 3.41
N TYR A 29 -5.74 4.86 2.35
CA TYR A 29 -6.50 5.13 1.13
C TYR A 29 -6.98 3.85 0.43
N ALA A 30 -6.14 2.82 0.41
CA ALA A 30 -6.36 1.56 -0.27
C ALA A 30 -7.46 0.70 0.39
N GLU A 31 -7.75 0.93 1.69
CA GLU A 31 -8.78 0.21 2.46
C GLU A 31 -10.16 0.28 1.80
N ASP A 32 -10.50 1.43 1.23
CA ASP A 32 -11.83 1.70 0.67
C ASP A 32 -11.95 1.36 -0.82
N LEU A 33 -10.84 1.11 -1.53
CA LEU A 33 -10.86 0.79 -2.97
C LEU A 33 -11.73 -0.42 -3.33
N PRO A 34 -11.77 -1.51 -2.53
CA PRO A 34 -12.71 -2.61 -2.73
C PRO A 34 -14.17 -2.21 -2.81
N GLN A 35 -14.59 -1.02 -2.39
CA GLN A 35 -15.97 -0.55 -2.50
C GLN A 35 -16.32 -0.09 -3.93
N LEU A 36 -15.32 0.22 -4.75
CA LEU A 36 -15.47 0.69 -6.13
C LEU A 36 -15.58 -0.49 -7.10
N ASN A 37 -16.80 -0.81 -7.52
CA ASN A 37 -17.07 -1.97 -8.37
C ASN A 37 -16.37 -1.93 -9.73
N GLU A 38 -16.03 -0.75 -10.24
CA GLU A 38 -15.39 -0.58 -11.54
C GLU A 38 -13.90 -0.96 -11.57
N LEU A 39 -13.25 -1.08 -10.41
CA LEU A 39 -11.84 -1.41 -10.27
C LEU A 39 -11.55 -2.93 -10.40
N PHE A 40 -12.58 -3.78 -10.29
CA PHE A 40 -12.41 -5.23 -10.22
C PHE A 40 -13.21 -5.94 -11.31
N GLU A 41 -12.61 -6.96 -11.93
CA GLU A 41 -13.31 -7.77 -12.94
C GLU A 41 -14.41 -8.65 -12.33
N ASN A 42 -14.17 -9.18 -11.12
CA ASN A 42 -15.05 -10.13 -10.44
C ASN A 42 -14.78 -10.11 -8.92
N GLU A 43 -15.61 -10.84 -8.16
CA GLU A 43 -15.49 -10.94 -6.70
C GLU A 43 -14.17 -11.60 -6.25
N HIS A 44 -13.65 -12.56 -7.01
CA HIS A 44 -12.39 -13.23 -6.69
C HIS A 44 -11.19 -12.27 -6.69
N ASN A 45 -11.11 -11.36 -7.67
CA ASN A 45 -10.08 -10.31 -7.70
C ASN A 45 -10.18 -9.38 -6.49
N ARG A 46 -11.40 -9.05 -6.05
CA ARG A 46 -11.63 -8.21 -4.87
C ARG A 46 -11.22 -8.92 -3.58
N ASP A 47 -11.58 -10.18 -3.43
CA ASP A 47 -11.16 -10.99 -2.28
C ASP A 47 -9.64 -11.13 -2.23
N ASN A 48 -8.98 -11.28 -3.39
CA ASN A 48 -7.52 -11.33 -3.46
C ASN A 48 -6.89 -9.98 -3.09
N TYR A 49 -7.46 -8.87 -3.58
CA TYR A 49 -7.04 -7.52 -3.20
C TYR A 49 -7.10 -7.34 -1.68
N GLN A 50 -8.20 -7.71 -1.04
CA GLN A 50 -8.37 -7.54 0.41
C GLN A 50 -7.33 -8.32 1.22
N LYS A 51 -6.96 -9.53 0.77
CA LYS A 51 -5.90 -10.33 1.42
C LYS A 51 -4.54 -9.64 1.31
N ILE A 52 -4.16 -9.20 0.12
CA ILE A 52 -2.87 -8.52 -0.11
C ILE A 52 -2.84 -7.18 0.64
N TRP A 53 -3.94 -6.42 0.63
CA TRP A 53 -4.06 -5.17 1.39
C TRP A 53 -3.87 -5.41 2.90
N PHE A 54 -4.42 -6.51 3.44
CA PHE A 54 -4.22 -6.85 4.84
C PHE A 54 -2.74 -7.14 5.17
N GLU A 55 -1.99 -7.77 4.26
CA GLU A 55 -0.55 -7.97 4.43
C GLU A 55 0.22 -6.64 4.39
N LEU A 56 -0.15 -5.71 3.49
CA LEU A 56 0.39 -4.35 3.49
C LEU A 56 0.09 -3.60 4.79
N GLU A 57 -1.10 -3.78 5.36
CA GLU A 57 -1.48 -3.18 6.64
C GLU A 57 -0.67 -3.75 7.82
N ILE A 58 -0.29 -5.03 7.78
CA ILE A 58 0.64 -5.59 8.77
C ILE A 58 2.00 -4.89 8.69
N ILE A 59 2.56 -4.72 7.49
CA ILE A 59 3.84 -4.01 7.30
C ILE A 59 3.72 -2.57 7.79
N ASN A 60 2.63 -1.88 7.43
CA ASN A 60 2.35 -0.52 7.85
C ASN A 60 2.30 -0.40 9.38
N ALA A 61 1.55 -1.28 10.04
CA ALA A 61 1.42 -1.29 11.49
C ALA A 61 2.75 -1.56 12.20
N LEU A 62 3.57 -2.48 11.69
CA LEU A 62 4.90 -2.77 12.23
C LEU A 62 5.83 -1.56 12.10
N ALA A 63 5.94 -1.00 10.89
CA ALA A 63 6.79 0.15 10.61
C ALA A 63 6.39 1.38 11.43
N LEU A 64 5.09 1.69 11.51
CA LEU A 64 4.58 2.79 12.32
C LEU A 64 4.83 2.56 13.81
N SER A 65 4.58 1.34 14.31
CA SER A 65 4.81 1.03 15.72
C SER A 65 6.28 1.22 16.11
N GLU A 66 7.23 0.79 15.26
CA GLU A 66 8.65 0.99 15.52
C GLU A 66 9.02 2.47 15.45
N TRP A 67 8.62 3.17 14.38
CA TRP A 67 8.85 4.61 14.20
C TRP A 67 8.32 5.43 15.38
N GLU A 68 7.14 5.09 15.91
CA GLU A 68 6.56 5.74 17.09
C GLU A 68 7.33 5.39 18.37
N SER A 69 7.78 4.14 18.53
CA SER A 69 8.56 3.72 19.71
C SER A 69 9.92 4.41 19.80
N GLU A 70 10.51 4.78 18.66
CA GLU A 70 11.76 5.55 18.57
C GLU A 70 11.55 7.06 18.73
N GLY A 71 10.30 7.52 18.95
CA GLY A 71 9.98 8.93 19.15
C GLY A 71 9.79 9.72 17.85
N ARG A 72 9.41 9.05 16.76
CA ARG A 72 9.14 9.65 15.44
C ARG A 72 10.34 10.39 14.85
N PRO A 73 11.50 9.71 14.72
CA PRO A 73 12.71 10.34 14.17
C PRO A 73 12.45 10.85 12.74
N ALA A 74 13.05 12.00 12.42
CA ALA A 74 12.98 12.59 11.08
C ALA A 74 13.83 11.82 10.05
N ASP A 75 14.90 11.17 10.50
CA ASP A 75 15.80 10.37 9.66
C ASP A 75 15.49 8.87 9.82
N TRP A 76 14.25 8.49 9.51
CA TRP A 76 13.82 7.09 9.51
C TRP A 76 13.83 6.46 8.11
N GLN A 77 14.23 7.24 7.11
CA GLN A 77 14.28 6.82 5.72
C GLN A 77 15.16 5.60 5.50
N THR A 78 16.35 5.60 6.11
CA THR A 78 17.30 4.49 5.99
C THR A 78 16.70 3.18 6.50
N ARG A 79 15.95 3.25 7.62
CA ARG A 79 15.28 2.09 8.22
C ARG A 79 14.15 1.57 7.34
N TRP A 80 13.31 2.47 6.85
CA TRP A 80 12.25 2.15 5.89
C TRP A 80 12.83 1.43 4.66
N GLU A 81 13.89 1.97 4.06
CA GLU A 81 14.51 1.40 2.87
C GLU A 81 15.15 0.04 3.12
N SER A 82 15.76 -0.18 4.28
CA SER A 82 16.47 -1.42 4.58
C SER A 82 15.57 -2.57 5.06
N GLU A 83 14.50 -2.26 5.79
CA GLU A 83 13.72 -3.28 6.52
C GLU A 83 12.31 -3.50 6.00
N TYR A 84 11.70 -2.52 5.31
CA TYR A 84 10.26 -2.57 4.99
C TYR A 84 9.96 -2.38 3.51
N LYS A 85 10.71 -1.52 2.81
CA LYS A 85 10.40 -1.10 1.45
C LYS A 85 10.39 -2.24 0.43
N HIS A 86 11.24 -3.25 0.60
CA HIS A 86 11.30 -4.38 -0.33
C HIS A 86 10.00 -5.18 -0.30
N ASP A 87 9.62 -5.69 0.88
CA ASP A 87 8.41 -6.48 1.07
C ASP A 87 7.15 -5.67 0.74
N ALA A 88 7.12 -4.39 1.15
CA ALA A 88 6.05 -3.46 0.78
C ALA A 88 5.93 -3.30 -0.75
N SER A 89 7.05 -3.21 -1.46
CA SER A 89 7.07 -3.07 -2.92
C SER A 89 6.58 -4.33 -3.63
N GLU A 90 6.93 -5.52 -3.14
CA GLU A 90 6.49 -6.78 -3.75
C GLU A 90 4.98 -6.95 -3.58
N LEU A 91 4.46 -6.76 -2.37
CA LEU A 91 3.02 -6.84 -2.10
C LEU A 91 2.22 -5.77 -2.84
N LEU A 92 2.78 -4.57 -3.01
CA LEU A 92 2.12 -3.49 -3.73
C LEU A 92 2.04 -3.79 -5.23
N ASP A 93 3.06 -4.41 -5.83
CA ASP A 93 2.99 -4.92 -7.21
C ASP A 93 1.92 -6.03 -7.37
N GLU A 94 1.82 -6.94 -6.40
CA GLU A 94 0.77 -7.97 -6.38
C GLU A 94 -0.63 -7.36 -6.23
N LEU A 95 -0.79 -6.36 -5.36
CA LEU A 95 -2.04 -5.65 -5.13
C LEU A 95 -2.53 -5.01 -6.44
N LEU A 96 -1.66 -4.28 -7.14
CA LEU A 96 -2.01 -3.58 -8.38
C LEU A 96 -2.40 -4.52 -9.52
N LYS A 97 -1.87 -5.75 -9.54
CA LYS A 97 -2.26 -6.78 -10.52
C LYS A 97 -3.69 -7.29 -10.35
N THR A 98 -4.31 -7.09 -9.19
CA THR A 98 -5.71 -7.50 -8.97
C THR A 98 -6.72 -6.53 -9.59
N LEU A 99 -6.30 -5.29 -9.86
CA LEU A 99 -7.10 -4.25 -10.48
C LEU A 99 -7.28 -4.52 -11.98
N LYS A 100 -8.47 -4.24 -12.51
CA LYS A 100 -8.81 -4.34 -13.94
C LYS A 100 -8.05 -3.33 -14.79
#